data_AF-A0A9W6WGK5-F1
#
_entry.id   AF-A0A9W6WGK5-F1
#
_cell.length_a   1.000
_cell.length_b   1.000
_cell.length_c   1.000
_cell.angle_alpha   90.00
_cell.angle_beta   90.00
_cell.angle_gamma   90.00
#
_symmetry.space_group_name_H-M   'P 1'
#
loop_
_entity.id
_entity.type
_entity.pdbx_description
1 polymer ?
#
loop_
_entity_poly.entity_id
_entity_poly.type
_entity_poly.pdbx_seq_one_letter_code
_entity_poly.pdbx_strand_id
1 'polypeptide(L)'
;MKFSATKLRAGNELYKDAHFNIWTKYVNDLFPNDISKATLTMASTLTNNVGDKALGSMLCVAKETTGTRVVATRLQARQFQVWQDNGISADNVFRNLGLYEVPRETWFKSPRFRDWTKYVRRLHPEEATTTML
;
A
#
# COMPACT_ATOMS: atom_id res chain seq x y z
N MET A 1 -10.27 -21.66 1.28
CA MET A 1 -10.47 -20.53 2.21
C MET A 1 -11.25 -19.44 1.49
N LYS A 2 -12.41 -19.02 2.00
CA LYS A 2 -13.15 -17.86 1.47
C LYS A 2 -12.90 -16.68 2.40
N PHE A 3 -12.20 -15.66 1.90
CA PHE A 3 -12.13 -14.37 2.57
C PHE A 3 -13.47 -13.65 2.33
N SER A 4 -14.24 -13.42 3.38
CA SER A 4 -15.51 -12.70 3.25
C SER A 4 -15.27 -11.19 3.19
N ALA A 5 -15.91 -10.53 2.23
CA ALA A 5 -15.83 -9.09 1.99
C ALA A 5 -16.15 -8.23 3.23
N THR A 6 -16.90 -8.77 4.19
CA THR A 6 -17.26 -8.10 5.44
C THR A 6 -16.10 -7.92 6.41
N LYS A 7 -15.13 -8.85 6.47
CA LYS A 7 -13.90 -8.69 7.28
C LYS A 7 -12.90 -7.72 6.65
N LEU A 8 -13.00 -7.52 5.34
CA LEU A 8 -12.10 -6.71 4.52
C LEU A 8 -12.47 -5.23 4.45
N ARG A 9 -13.76 -4.89 4.67
CA ARG A 9 -14.26 -3.50 4.61
C ARG A 9 -13.80 -2.63 5.78
N ALA A 10 -13.35 -3.23 6.87
CA ALA A 10 -12.71 -2.54 8.00
C ALA A 10 -11.18 -2.62 7.84
N GLY A 11 -10.63 -1.96 6.81
CA GLY A 11 -9.19 -1.95 6.45
C GLY A 11 -8.20 -1.56 7.56
N ASN A 12 -8.68 -1.37 8.77
CA ASN A 12 -8.00 -0.95 9.97
C ASN A 12 -7.43 -2.14 10.76
N GLU A 13 -7.85 -3.38 10.49
CA GLU A 13 -7.53 -4.54 11.33
C GLU A 13 -7.01 -5.78 10.59
N LEU A 14 -7.01 -5.78 9.25
CA LEU A 14 -6.69 -6.98 8.47
C LEU A 14 -5.26 -7.51 8.70
N TYR A 15 -4.31 -6.59 8.92
CA TYR A 15 -2.90 -6.91 9.15
C TYR A 15 -2.63 -7.46 10.57
N LYS A 16 -3.61 -7.38 11.48
CA LYS A 16 -3.56 -7.96 12.83
C LYS A 16 -4.16 -9.36 12.89
N ASP A 17 -4.87 -9.78 11.84
CA ASP A 17 -5.55 -11.06 11.78
C ASP A 17 -4.56 -12.17 11.36
N ALA A 18 -4.47 -13.24 12.16
CA ALA A 18 -3.58 -14.38 11.90
C ALA A 18 -3.81 -15.03 10.52
N HIS A 19 -5.02 -14.93 9.96
CA HIS A 19 -5.34 -15.42 8.63
C HIS A 19 -4.61 -14.63 7.52
N PHE A 20 -4.26 -13.36 7.73
CA PHE A 20 -3.46 -12.60 6.77
C PHE A 20 -2.02 -13.13 6.70
N ASN A 21 -1.42 -13.48 7.84
CA ASN A 21 -0.08 -14.07 7.87
C ASN A 21 -0.06 -15.47 7.24
N ILE A 22 -1.09 -16.28 7.50
CA ILE A 22 -1.23 -17.61 6.87
C ILE A 22 -1.39 -17.47 5.35
N TRP A 23 -2.21 -16.53 4.89
CA TRP A 23 -2.42 -16.31 3.47
C TRP A 23 -1.18 -15.74 2.75
N THR A 24 -0.49 -14.77 3.34
CA THR A 24 0.75 -14.24 2.76
C THR A 24 1.82 -15.33 2.66
N LYS A 25 1.94 -16.20 3.68
CA LYS A 25 2.79 -17.39 3.60
C LYS A 25 2.36 -18.31 2.46
N TYR A 26 1.08 -18.64 2.37
CA TYR A 26 0.53 -19.48 1.29
C TYR A 26 0.84 -18.93 -0.10
N VAL A 27 0.66 -17.62 -0.33
CA VAL A 27 0.97 -17.01 -1.63
C VAL A 27 2.47 -17.04 -1.93
N ASN A 28 3.34 -16.86 -0.93
CA ASN A 28 4.78 -17.03 -1.12
C ASN A 28 5.14 -18.49 -1.47
N ASP A 29 4.50 -19.46 -0.82
CA ASP A 29 4.72 -20.89 -1.07
C ASP A 29 4.24 -21.33 -2.47
N LEU A 30 3.30 -20.61 -3.09
CA LEU A 30 2.88 -20.81 -4.49
C LEU A 30 3.94 -20.35 -5.51
N PHE A 31 4.80 -19.40 -5.12
CA PHE A 31 5.83 -18.82 -5.99
C PHE A 31 7.18 -18.81 -5.27
N PRO A 32 7.72 -19.98 -4.88
CA PRO A 32 8.88 -20.07 -3.99
C PRO A 32 10.14 -19.42 -4.57
N ASN A 33 10.23 -19.33 -5.91
CA ASN A 33 11.35 -18.73 -6.64
C ASN A 33 10.97 -17.42 -7.36
N ASP A 34 9.75 -16.92 -7.20
CA ASP A 34 9.25 -15.73 -7.91
C ASP A 34 8.50 -14.79 -6.97
N ILE A 35 9.29 -14.10 -6.14
CA ILE A 35 8.82 -13.11 -5.16
C ILE A 35 8.02 -11.99 -5.82
N SER A 36 8.37 -11.62 -7.06
CA SER A 36 7.67 -10.59 -7.83
C SER A 36 6.24 -11.04 -8.16
N LYS A 37 6.06 -12.28 -8.62
CA LYS A 37 4.75 -12.86 -8.91
C LYS A 37 3.91 -13.10 -7.65
N ALA A 38 4.52 -13.51 -6.54
CA ALA A 38 3.84 -13.57 -5.24
C ALA A 38 3.31 -12.19 -4.82
N THR A 39 4.16 -11.17 -4.92
CA THR A 39 3.83 -9.78 -4.58
C THR A 39 2.69 -9.25 -5.46
N LEU A 40 2.75 -9.48 -6.77
CA LEU A 40 1.68 -9.10 -7.70
C LEU A 40 0.35 -9.82 -7.40
N THR A 41 0.41 -11.11 -7.08
CA THR A 41 -0.78 -11.91 -6.73
C THR A 41 -1.43 -11.40 -5.46
N MET A 42 -0.63 -11.08 -4.43
CA MET A 42 -1.13 -10.48 -3.20
C MET A 42 -1.77 -9.11 -3.46
N ALA A 43 -1.08 -8.23 -4.18
CA ALA A 43 -1.59 -6.90 -4.50
C ALA A 43 -2.92 -6.98 -5.27
N SER A 44 -2.97 -7.79 -6.33
CA SER A 44 -4.17 -7.94 -7.17
C SER A 44 -5.34 -8.53 -6.39
N THR A 45 -5.09 -9.53 -5.56
CA THR A 45 -6.12 -10.15 -4.71
C THR A 45 -6.68 -9.13 -3.73
N LEU A 46 -5.83 -8.34 -3.08
CA LEU A 46 -6.27 -7.33 -2.13
C LEU A 46 -7.00 -6.18 -2.83
N THR A 47 -6.48 -5.64 -3.94
CA THR A 47 -7.16 -4.62 -4.74
C THR A 47 -8.56 -5.07 -5.16
N ASN A 48 -8.72 -6.30 -5.67
CA ASN A 48 -10.02 -6.81 -6.09
C ASN A 48 -11.02 -6.95 -4.93
N ASN A 49 -10.54 -7.10 -3.69
CA ASN A 49 -11.38 -7.30 -2.52
C ASN A 49 -11.70 -6.00 -1.76
N VAL A 50 -10.75 -5.06 -1.69
CA VAL A 50 -10.89 -3.83 -0.87
C VAL A 50 -10.89 -2.54 -1.69
N GLY A 51 -10.51 -2.59 -2.96
CA GLY A 51 -10.28 -1.42 -3.81
C GLY A 51 -8.95 -0.73 -3.53
N ASP A 52 -8.49 0.07 -4.50
CA ASP A 52 -7.17 0.71 -4.46
C ASP A 52 -6.96 1.64 -3.26
N LYS A 53 -8.01 2.36 -2.87
CA LYS A 53 -7.98 3.29 -1.72
C LYS A 53 -7.73 2.54 -0.41
N ALA A 54 -8.47 1.46 -0.18
CA ALA A 54 -8.30 0.68 1.04
C ALA A 54 -6.95 -0.05 1.05
N LEU A 55 -6.50 -0.58 -0.10
CA LEU A 55 -5.18 -1.21 -0.22
C LEU A 55 -4.05 -0.22 0.11
N GLY A 56 -4.09 0.99 -0.46
CA GLY A 56 -3.07 2.01 -0.22
C GLY A 56 -2.96 2.38 1.26
N SER A 57 -4.10 2.61 1.93
CA SER A 57 -4.15 2.90 3.36
C SER A 57 -3.66 1.72 4.21
N MET A 58 -4.04 0.48 3.87
CA MET A 58 -3.62 -0.73 4.57
C MET A 58 -2.11 -0.94 4.49
N LEU A 59 -1.51 -0.75 3.32
CA LEU A 59 -0.06 -0.90 3.12
C LEU A 59 0.74 0.13 3.93
N CYS A 60 0.26 1.37 4.03
CA CYS A 60 0.87 2.39 4.88
C CYS A 60 0.95 1.93 6.35
N VAL A 61 -0.11 1.32 6.88
CA VAL A 61 -0.15 0.86 8.28
C VAL A 61 0.67 -0.43 8.45
N ALA A 62 0.57 -1.37 7.52
CA ALA A 62 1.33 -2.63 7.56
C ALA A 62 2.85 -2.40 7.49
N LYS A 63 3.31 -1.27 6.94
CA LYS A 63 4.72 -0.89 6.97
C LYS A 63 5.24 -0.49 8.36
N GLU A 64 4.36 -0.09 9.28
CA GLU A 64 4.77 0.25 10.65
C GLU A 64 4.89 -0.99 11.55
N THR A 65 4.36 -2.13 11.13
CA THR A 65 4.40 -3.38 11.89
C THR A 65 5.59 -4.24 11.48
N THR A 66 6.45 -4.63 12.43
CA THR A 66 7.73 -5.34 12.16
C THR A 66 7.57 -6.59 11.31
N GLY A 67 6.56 -7.43 11.58
CA GLY A 67 6.34 -8.69 10.84
C GLY A 67 5.87 -8.51 9.40
N THR A 68 5.23 -7.39 9.07
CA THR A 68 4.65 -7.13 7.73
C THR A 68 5.41 -6.07 6.94
N ARG A 69 6.39 -5.39 7.56
CA ARG A 69 7.11 -4.24 7.01
C ARG A 69 7.72 -4.52 5.64
N VAL A 70 8.43 -5.63 5.49
CA VAL A 70 9.14 -5.99 4.25
C VAL A 70 8.16 -6.21 3.10
N VAL A 71 7.13 -7.04 3.33
CA VAL A 71 6.12 -7.37 2.32
C VAL A 71 5.29 -6.14 1.96
N ALA A 72 4.84 -5.36 2.94
CA ALA A 72 4.06 -4.16 2.70
C ALA A 72 4.84 -3.07 1.95
N THR A 73 6.14 -2.92 2.22
CA THR A 73 7.01 -2.00 1.49
C THR A 73 7.14 -2.39 0.02
N ARG A 74 7.33 -3.69 -0.26
CA ARG A 74 7.43 -4.21 -1.63
C ARG A 74 6.11 -4.03 -2.40
N LEU A 75 5.00 -4.37 -1.76
CA LEU A 75 3.66 -4.20 -2.34
C LEU A 75 3.37 -2.74 -2.69
N GLN A 76 3.68 -1.81 -1.78
CA GLN A 76 3.42 -0.40 -2.02
C GLN A 76 4.33 0.19 -3.09
N ALA A 77 5.59 -0.24 -3.17
CA ALA A 77 6.47 0.15 -4.26
C ALA A 77 5.89 -0.29 -5.62
N ARG A 78 5.34 -1.50 -5.71
CA ARG A 78 4.68 -1.98 -6.92
C ARG A 78 3.38 -1.23 -7.22
N GLN A 79 2.57 -0.94 -6.20
CA GLN A 79 1.36 -0.13 -6.35
C GLN A 79 1.69 1.25 -6.93
N PHE A 80 2.73 1.90 -6.43
CA PHE A 80 3.16 3.21 -6.93
C PHE A 80 3.68 3.15 -8.37
N GLN A 81 4.38 2.08 -8.75
CA GLN A 81 4.76 1.89 -10.14
C GLN A 81 3.53 1.79 -11.04
N VAL A 82 2.55 0.97 -10.68
CA VAL A 82 1.31 0.81 -11.46
C VAL A 82 0.54 2.13 -11.56
N TRP A 83 0.43 2.89 -10.47
CA TRP A 83 -0.20 4.21 -10.50
C TRP A 83 0.56 5.21 -11.37
N GLN A 84 1.89 5.19 -11.35
CA GLN A 84 2.70 6.01 -12.22
C GLN A 84 2.52 5.65 -13.70
N ASP A 85 2.59 4.36 -14.03
CA ASP A 85 2.41 3.84 -15.39
C ASP A 85 1.02 4.19 -15.95
N ASN A 86 0.01 4.27 -15.08
CA ASN A 86 -1.36 4.66 -15.40
C ASN A 86 -1.61 6.18 -15.33
N GLY A 87 -0.58 7.01 -15.11
CA GLY A 87 -0.70 8.46 -15.09
C GLY A 87 -1.53 9.01 -13.93
N ILE A 88 -1.61 8.31 -12.80
CA ILE A 88 -2.37 8.76 -11.64
C ILE A 88 -1.69 9.97 -11.00
N SER A 89 -2.41 11.09 -10.85
CA SER A 89 -1.88 12.32 -10.28
C SER A 89 -1.54 12.22 -8.79
N ALA A 90 -0.69 13.12 -8.31
CA ALA A 90 -0.38 13.26 -6.89
C ALA A 90 -1.63 13.46 -6.01
N ASP A 91 -2.60 14.25 -6.47
CA ASP A 91 -3.87 14.49 -5.75
C ASP A 91 -4.74 13.23 -5.66
N ASN A 92 -4.79 12.45 -6.74
CA ASN A 92 -5.50 11.18 -6.73
C ASN A 92 -4.82 10.17 -5.80
N VAL A 93 -3.49 10.11 -5.78
CA VAL A 93 -2.76 9.29 -4.80
C VAL A 93 -2.97 9.79 -3.37
N PHE A 94 -3.04 11.10 -3.14
CA PHE A 94 -3.38 11.66 -1.83
C PHE A 94 -4.72 11.11 -1.33
N ARG A 95 -5.73 11.09 -2.21
CA ARG A 95 -7.04 10.50 -1.94
C ARG A 95 -6.98 8.98 -1.73
N ASN A 96 -6.24 8.26 -2.58
CA ASN A 96 -6.12 6.81 -2.50
C ASN A 96 -5.39 6.35 -1.24
N LEU A 97 -4.46 7.15 -0.72
CA LEU A 97 -3.82 6.87 0.56
C LEU A 97 -4.69 7.23 1.77
N GLY A 98 -5.90 7.77 1.55
CA GLY A 98 -6.85 8.13 2.61
C GLY A 98 -6.44 9.39 3.39
N LEU A 99 -5.62 10.27 2.82
CA LEU A 99 -5.15 11.47 3.54
C LEU A 99 -6.25 12.51 3.79
N TYR A 100 -7.33 12.53 3.00
CA TYR A 100 -8.53 13.34 3.28
C TYR A 100 -9.29 12.90 4.54
N GLU A 101 -9.05 11.68 5.03
CA GLU A 101 -9.72 11.12 6.21
C GLU A 101 -8.93 11.38 7.49
N VAL A 102 -7.71 11.91 7.38
CA VAL A 102 -6.90 12.32 8.53
C VAL A 102 -7.20 13.78 8.85
N PRO A 103 -7.34 14.17 10.13
CA PRO A 103 -7.59 15.57 10.49
C PRO A 103 -6.57 16.53 9.88
N ARG A 104 -7.04 17.68 9.42
CA ARG A 104 -6.25 18.68 8.67
C ARG A 104 -5.05 19.21 9.47
N GLU A 105 -5.11 19.15 10.78
CA GLU A 105 -4.07 19.62 11.69
C GLU A 105 -2.98 18.56 11.92
N THR A 106 -3.18 17.32 11.47
CA THR A 106 -2.30 16.18 11.79
C THR A 106 -1.95 15.28 10.61
N TRP A 107 -2.58 15.44 9.44
CA TRP A 107 -2.31 14.57 8.27
C TRP A 107 -0.84 14.52 7.86
N PHE A 108 -0.10 15.63 7.99
CA PHE A 108 1.33 15.71 7.69
C PHE A 108 2.21 14.90 8.66
N LYS A 109 1.69 14.51 9.83
CA LYS A 109 2.36 13.61 10.77
C LYS A 109 2.12 12.13 10.45
N SER A 110 1.17 11.84 9.56
CA SER A 110 0.79 10.46 9.26
C SER A 110 1.84 9.74 8.39
N PRO A 111 2.03 8.42 8.57
CA PRO A 111 2.88 7.64 7.67
C PRO A 111 2.37 7.64 6.21
N ARG A 112 1.06 7.87 6.01
CA ARG A 112 0.44 8.05 4.68
C ARG A 112 1.01 9.27 3.96
N PHE A 113 1.28 10.36 4.66
CA PHE A 113 1.86 11.57 4.07
C PHE A 113 3.29 11.31 3.59
N ARG A 114 4.09 10.61 4.40
CA ARG A 114 5.45 10.21 4.02
C ARG A 114 5.46 9.32 2.78
N ASP A 115 4.43 8.49 2.58
CA ASP A 115 4.34 7.65 1.39
C ASP A 115 3.81 8.42 0.19
N TRP A 116 2.91 9.38 0.38
CA TRP A 116 2.51 10.33 -0.66
C TRP A 116 3.69 11.17 -1.17
N THR A 117 4.55 11.71 -0.29
CA THR A 117 5.73 12.48 -0.73
C THR A 117 6.71 11.62 -1.54
N LYS A 118 6.84 10.33 -1.21
CA LYS A 118 7.61 9.38 -2.04
C LYS A 118 6.99 9.14 -3.40
N TYR A 119 5.67 9.26 -3.54
CA TYR A 119 5.00 9.17 -4.84
C TYR A 119 5.22 10.44 -5.66
N VAL A 120 5.06 11.62 -5.04
CA VAL A 120 5.32 12.92 -5.70
C VAL A 120 6.76 12.98 -6.26
N ARG A 121 7.76 12.54 -5.48
CA ARG A 121 9.15 12.46 -5.96
C ARG A 121 9.35 11.49 -7.12
N ARG A 122 8.53 10.44 -7.24
CA ARG A 122 8.59 9.53 -8.40
C ARG A 122 8.04 10.18 -9.66
N LEU A 123 6.98 10.99 -9.53
CA LEU A 123 6.40 11.74 -10.65
C LEU A 123 7.35 12.83 -11.16
N HIS A 124 8.11 13.46 -10.26
CA HIS A 124 9.00 14.58 -10.56
C HIS A 124 10.43 14.28 -10.07
N PRO A 125 11.14 13.31 -10.68
CA PRO A 125 12.47 12.91 -10.23
C PRO A 125 13.50 14.04 -10.36
N GLU A 126 13.35 14.92 -11.36
CA GLU A 126 14.28 16.03 -11.64
C GLU A 126 14.12 17.21 -10.65
N GLU A 127 12.91 17.45 -10.14
CA GLU A 127 12.62 18.52 -9.15
C GLU A 127 13.01 18.08 -7.73
N ALA A 128 13.05 16.77 -7.47
CA ALA A 128 13.40 16.21 -6.17
C ALA A 128 14.86 16.51 -5.75
N THR A 129 15.73 16.85 -6.70
CA THR A 129 17.13 17.24 -6.48
C THR A 129 17.34 18.73 -6.17
N THR A 130 16.34 19.59 -6.42
CA THR A 130 16.53 21.06 -6.35
C THR A 130 15.87 21.72 -5.13
N THR A 131 14.91 21.08 -4.46
CA THR A 131 14.12 21.71 -3.38
C THR A 131 14.34 21.09 -1.98
N MET A 132 15.60 20.85 -1.61
CA MET A 132 15.98 20.62 -0.20
C MET A 132 16.96 21.71 0.29
N LEU A 133 16.54 22.97 0.21
CA LEU A 133 17.08 24.07 1.00
C LEU A 133 15.94 24.68 1.81
#